data_AF-A0A0C2UAY8-F1
#
_entry.id   AF-A0A0C2UAY8-F1
#
_cell.length_a   1.000
_cell.length_b   1.000
_cell.length_c   1.000
_cell.angle_alpha   90.00
_cell.angle_beta   90.00
_cell.angle_gamma   90.00
#
_symmetry.space_group_name_H-M   'P 1'
#
loop_
_entity.id
_entity.type
_entity.pdbx_description
1 polymer ?
#
loop_
_entity_poly.entity_id
_entity_poly.type
_entity_poly.pdbx_seq_one_letter_code
_entity_poly.pdbx_strand_id
1 'polypeptide(L)'
;MTGRGPEHLRKTTNVVLDALVRAAEQALHGHAIDMRTLEALVAELKDSVAFDDFYRRSYRELMEVVEGESIEQRRTNAFGRLMLHPLSPLFSEEKLDRVLVPNIFSFLHMVLGDEEAVAAERCGTIITQLKGELGDHFSWDNFYDDPEAKLIQWHVLVKISASFKRYDLRKDWFIKLMQYRPTTVSVASNAFVTKEHNPYDDPIQFGEREFCLFFHALFDPLQSLDRKDEAAFQKEFGADPHHLIGGFLVNLATCAI
;
A
#
# COMPACT_ATOMS: atom_id res chain seq x y z
N MET A 1 7.00 12.22 3.91
CA MET A 1 7.43 12.84 2.65
C MET A 1 6.21 13.11 1.78
N THR A 2 5.73 14.34 1.76
CA THR A 2 4.59 14.83 0.98
C THR A 2 5.14 15.79 -0.07
N GLY A 3 5.39 15.33 -1.30
CA GLY A 3 6.25 16.07 -2.23
C GLY A 3 5.69 16.30 -3.62
N ARG A 4 5.45 15.24 -4.41
CA ARG A 4 5.35 15.42 -5.87
C ARG A 4 3.94 15.66 -6.38
N GLY A 5 2.93 15.04 -5.77
CA GLY A 5 1.51 15.27 -6.12
C GLY A 5 1.10 16.74 -5.96
N PRO A 6 1.28 17.37 -4.78
CA PRO A 6 0.96 18.78 -4.56
C PRO A 6 1.75 19.75 -5.46
N GLU A 7 3.00 19.44 -5.78
CA GLU A 7 3.82 20.24 -6.70
C GLU A 7 3.32 20.14 -8.15
N HIS A 8 2.90 18.95 -8.59
CA HIS A 8 2.35 18.74 -9.93
C HIS A 8 0.99 19.44 -10.11
N LEU A 9 0.13 19.40 -9.08
CA LEU A 9 -1.12 20.16 -9.06
C LEU A 9 -0.85 21.67 -9.15
N ARG A 10 0.09 22.19 -8.35
CA ARG A 10 0.49 23.60 -8.41
C ARG A 10 0.99 24.00 -9.79
N LYS A 11 1.82 23.17 -10.42
CA LYS A 11 2.34 23.41 -11.78
C LYS A 11 1.21 23.43 -12.82
N THR A 12 0.26 22.50 -12.72
CA THR A 12 -0.90 22.41 -13.63
C THR A 12 -1.79 23.64 -13.50
N THR A 13 -2.09 24.08 -12.27
CA THR A 13 -2.87 25.30 -12.00
C THR A 13 -2.20 26.54 -12.59
N ASN A 14 -0.87 26.67 -12.45
CA ASN A 14 -0.14 27.80 -13.01
C ASN A 14 -0.24 27.87 -14.54
N VAL A 15 -0.17 26.73 -15.24
CA VAL A 15 -0.33 26.69 -16.71
C VAL A 15 -1.72 27.17 -17.15
N VAL A 16 -2.77 26.79 -16.41
CA VAL A 16 -4.15 27.24 -16.68
C VAL A 16 -4.30 28.74 -16.44
N LEU A 17 -3.72 29.25 -15.35
CA LEU A 17 -3.73 30.69 -15.03
C LEU A 17 -2.96 31.50 -16.07
N ASP A 18 -1.79 31.03 -16.51
CA ASP A 18 -0.99 31.70 -17.55
C ASP A 18 -1.74 31.74 -18.89
N ALA A 19 -2.46 30.68 -19.24
CA ALA A 19 -3.26 30.64 -20.45
C ALA A 19 -4.46 31.60 -20.36
N LEU A 20 -5.09 31.74 -19.20
CA LEU A 20 -6.14 32.73 -18.95
C LEU A 20 -5.59 34.16 -19.08
N VAL A 21 -4.42 34.44 -18.53
CA VAL A 21 -3.75 35.75 -18.66
C VAL A 21 -3.46 36.07 -20.13
N ARG A 22 -2.94 35.12 -20.91
CA ARG A 22 -2.68 35.32 -22.34
C ARG A 22 -3.96 35.55 -23.14
N ALA A 23 -5.03 34.82 -22.86
CA ALA A 23 -6.32 35.01 -23.52
C ALA A 23 -6.89 36.40 -23.21
N ALA A 24 -6.75 36.85 -21.96
CA ALA A 24 -7.13 38.18 -21.54
C ALA A 24 -6.30 39.27 -22.23
N GLU A 25 -4.97 39.12 -22.32
CA GLU A 25 -4.08 40.06 -23.03
C GLU A 25 -4.40 40.16 -24.54
N GLN A 26 -4.75 39.04 -25.18
CA GLN A 26 -5.14 39.01 -26.60
C GLN A 26 -6.49 39.68 -26.84
N ALA A 27 -7.47 39.47 -25.96
CA ALA A 27 -8.78 40.09 -26.05
C ALA A 27 -8.73 41.61 -25.82
N LEU A 28 -7.71 42.10 -25.11
CA LEU A 28 -7.65 43.47 -24.64
C LEU A 28 -7.23 44.51 -25.67
N HIS A 29 -6.30 44.21 -26.60
CA HIS A 29 -5.69 45.20 -27.49
C HIS A 29 -5.40 46.58 -26.82
N GLY A 30 -5.01 46.60 -25.53
CA GLY A 30 -4.74 47.81 -24.75
C GLY A 30 -5.92 48.50 -24.03
N HIS A 31 -7.13 47.91 -23.99
CA HIS A 31 -8.29 48.45 -23.29
C HIS A 31 -8.43 47.89 -21.86
N ALA A 32 -9.44 48.30 -21.09
CA ALA A 32 -9.72 47.75 -19.76
C ALA A 32 -10.65 46.52 -19.85
N ILE A 33 -10.35 45.46 -19.11
CA ILE A 33 -11.21 44.27 -19.00
C ILE A 33 -12.43 44.62 -18.14
N ASP A 34 -13.64 44.34 -18.64
CA ASP A 34 -14.82 44.27 -17.80
C ASP A 34 -15.06 42.83 -17.30
N MET A 35 -15.78 42.71 -16.18
CA MET A 35 -16.04 41.42 -15.54
C MET A 35 -16.74 40.42 -16.48
N ARG A 36 -17.59 40.91 -17.39
CA ARG A 36 -18.31 40.08 -18.35
C ARG A 36 -17.40 39.44 -19.39
N THR A 37 -16.39 40.17 -19.86
CA THR A 37 -15.38 39.66 -20.78
C THR A 37 -14.54 38.58 -20.12
N LEU A 38 -14.18 38.77 -18.84
CA LEU A 38 -13.45 37.76 -18.07
C LEU A 38 -14.29 36.48 -17.88
N GLU A 39 -15.58 36.61 -17.53
CA GLU A 39 -16.50 35.48 -17.40
C GLU A 39 -16.68 34.71 -18.71
N ALA A 40 -16.77 35.42 -19.84
CA ALA A 40 -16.87 34.82 -21.17
C ALA A 40 -15.59 34.05 -21.56
N LEU A 41 -14.41 34.64 -21.32
CA LEU A 41 -13.13 33.97 -21.56
C LEU A 41 -12.97 32.72 -20.69
N VAL A 42 -13.38 32.77 -19.42
CA VAL A 42 -13.36 31.60 -18.53
C VAL A 42 -14.35 30.52 -18.99
N ALA A 43 -15.53 30.89 -19.49
CA ALA A 43 -16.50 29.94 -20.04
C ALA A 43 -15.94 29.24 -21.30
N GLU A 44 -15.34 30.01 -22.21
CA GLU A 44 -14.70 29.46 -23.41
C GLU A 44 -13.50 28.56 -23.09
N LEU A 45 -12.71 28.93 -22.07
CA LEU A 45 -11.60 28.10 -21.59
C LEU A 45 -12.09 26.75 -21.03
N LYS A 46 -13.24 26.73 -20.35
CA LYS A 46 -13.85 25.52 -19.79
C LYS A 46 -14.39 24.56 -20.86
N ASP A 47 -14.90 25.10 -21.96
CA ASP A 47 -15.49 24.31 -23.06
C ASP A 47 -14.48 23.96 -24.16
N SER A 48 -13.22 24.37 -24.00
CA SER A 48 -12.16 24.14 -24.98
C SER A 48 -11.66 22.68 -24.99
N VAL A 49 -11.75 22.04 -26.16
CA VAL A 49 -11.22 20.68 -26.40
C VAL A 49 -9.72 20.57 -26.11
N ALA A 50 -8.96 21.64 -26.38
CA ALA A 50 -7.52 21.67 -26.10
C ALA A 50 -7.23 21.64 -24.59
N PHE A 51 -8.12 22.20 -23.77
CA PHE A 51 -8.04 22.12 -22.31
C PHE A 51 -8.50 20.76 -21.79
N ASP A 52 -9.51 20.12 -22.39
CA ASP A 52 -9.89 18.75 -22.03
C ASP A 52 -8.72 17.77 -22.23
N ASP A 53 -8.03 17.85 -23.37
CA ASP A 53 -6.84 17.05 -23.65
C ASP A 53 -5.69 17.35 -22.69
N PHE A 54 -5.50 18.62 -22.32
CA PHE A 54 -4.51 19.03 -21.33
C PHE A 54 -4.83 18.45 -19.94
N TYR A 55 -6.08 18.57 -19.47
CA TYR A 55 -6.52 18.01 -18.20
C TYR A 55 -6.40 16.48 -18.16
N ARG A 56 -6.77 15.79 -19.25
CA ARG A 56 -6.59 14.33 -19.37
C ARG A 56 -5.12 13.91 -19.29
N ARG A 57 -4.22 14.70 -19.90
CA ARG A 57 -2.78 14.43 -19.85
C ARG A 57 -2.21 14.69 -18.45
N SER A 58 -2.49 15.84 -17.86
CA SER A 58 -2.07 16.17 -16.49
C SER A 58 -2.63 15.18 -15.47
N TYR A 59 -3.85 14.69 -15.71
CA TYR A 59 -4.44 13.63 -14.91
C TYR A 59 -3.64 12.32 -15.00
N ARG A 60 -3.29 11.87 -16.22
CA ARG A 60 -2.46 10.66 -16.40
C ARG A 60 -1.09 10.80 -15.76
N GLU A 61 -0.43 11.93 -15.96
CA GLU A 61 0.89 12.21 -15.37
C GLU A 61 0.83 12.22 -13.83
N LEU A 62 -0.22 12.82 -13.25
CA LEU A 62 -0.44 12.80 -11.82
C LEU A 62 -0.70 11.38 -11.29
N MET A 63 -1.46 10.56 -12.03
CA MET A 63 -1.67 9.16 -11.68
C MET A 63 -0.37 8.37 -11.70
N GLU A 64 0.49 8.58 -12.70
CA GLU A 64 1.82 7.97 -12.77
C GLU A 64 2.72 8.40 -11.60
N VAL A 65 2.65 9.67 -11.18
CA VAL A 65 3.39 10.18 -10.01
C VAL A 65 2.88 9.53 -8.72
N VAL A 66 1.56 9.40 -8.54
CA VAL A 66 0.96 8.77 -7.36
C VAL A 66 1.27 7.27 -7.31
N GLU A 67 1.15 6.57 -8.44
CA GLU A 67 1.53 5.17 -8.56
C GLU A 67 3.04 4.99 -8.30
N GLY A 68 3.87 5.89 -8.84
CA GLY A 68 5.32 5.92 -8.60
C GLY A 68 5.68 6.18 -7.14
N GLU A 69 5.02 7.11 -6.46
CA GLU A 69 5.20 7.35 -5.02
C GLU A 69 4.74 6.15 -4.17
N SER A 70 3.64 5.49 -4.54
CA SER A 70 3.19 4.25 -3.88
C SER A 70 4.20 3.12 -4.06
N ILE A 71 4.76 2.96 -5.26
CA ILE A 71 5.79 1.97 -5.56
C ILE A 71 7.09 2.28 -4.80
N GLU A 72 7.51 3.54 -4.74
CA GLU A 72 8.75 3.94 -4.06
C GLU A 72 8.62 3.88 -2.53
N GLN A 73 7.45 4.22 -1.97
CA GLN A 73 7.14 3.97 -0.56
C GLN A 73 7.12 2.47 -0.25
N ARG A 74 6.58 1.62 -1.13
CA ARG A 74 6.65 0.16 -0.96
C ARG A 74 8.08 -0.37 -0.96
N ARG A 75 9.01 0.28 -1.66
CA ARG A 75 10.43 -0.11 -1.67
C ARG A 75 11.19 0.29 -0.41
N THR A 76 10.76 1.36 0.27
CA THR A 76 11.37 1.87 1.51
C THR A 76 10.63 1.46 2.79
N ASN A 77 9.43 0.88 2.68
CA ASN A 77 8.63 0.42 3.81
C ASN A 77 9.26 -0.82 4.48
N ALA A 78 10.02 -0.59 5.56
CA ALA A 78 10.66 -1.65 6.35
C ALA A 78 9.64 -2.62 6.97
N PHE A 79 8.52 -2.10 7.47
CA PHE A 79 7.44 -2.94 8.03
C PHE A 79 6.78 -3.80 6.95
N GLY A 80 6.51 -3.23 5.79
CA GLY A 80 5.98 -3.98 4.67
C GLY A 80 6.92 -5.08 4.19
N ARG A 81 8.23 -4.81 4.16
CA ARG A 81 9.26 -5.82 3.88
C ARG A 81 9.30 -6.92 4.94
N LEU A 82 9.15 -6.58 6.22
CA LEU A 82 9.08 -7.55 7.31
C LEU A 82 7.87 -8.49 7.15
N MET A 83 6.70 -7.95 6.82
CA MET A 83 5.48 -8.75 6.66
C MET A 83 5.45 -9.56 5.36
N LEU A 84 6.07 -9.08 4.29
CA LEU A 84 6.16 -9.79 3.01
C LEU A 84 7.33 -10.79 2.97
N HIS A 85 8.31 -10.69 3.87
CA HIS A 85 9.49 -11.54 3.86
C HIS A 85 9.15 -13.04 3.80
N PRO A 86 8.27 -13.58 4.66
CA PRO A 86 7.90 -15.00 4.60
C PRO A 86 7.21 -15.41 3.29
N LEU A 87 6.60 -14.47 2.56
CA LEU A 87 5.91 -14.71 1.30
C LEU A 87 6.83 -14.61 0.08
N SER A 88 8.07 -14.12 0.25
CA SER A 88 9.02 -13.89 -0.84
C SER A 88 9.25 -15.12 -1.73
N PRO A 89 9.38 -16.35 -1.19
CA PRO A 89 9.49 -17.55 -2.02
C PRO A 89 8.27 -17.77 -2.90
N LEU A 90 7.05 -17.55 -2.39
CA LEU A 90 5.82 -17.74 -3.17
C LEU A 90 5.71 -16.78 -4.36
N PHE A 91 6.17 -15.54 -4.20
CA PHE A 91 6.23 -14.58 -5.31
C PHE A 91 7.36 -14.87 -6.29
N SER A 92 8.47 -15.47 -5.83
CA SER A 92 9.62 -15.78 -6.67
C SER A 92 9.41 -17.05 -7.50
N GLU A 93 8.65 -17.99 -6.96
CA GLU A 93 8.22 -19.24 -7.62
C GLU A 93 6.92 -19.09 -8.41
N GLU A 94 6.39 -17.86 -8.54
CA GLU A 94 5.15 -17.56 -9.25
C GLU A 94 3.91 -18.34 -8.73
N LYS A 95 3.96 -18.79 -7.47
CA LYS A 95 2.82 -19.40 -6.77
C LYS A 95 1.80 -18.36 -6.33
N LEU A 96 2.23 -17.12 -6.14
CA LEU A 96 1.39 -15.94 -5.89
C LEU A 96 1.81 -14.82 -6.83
N ASP A 97 0.84 -14.08 -7.35
CA ASP A 97 1.09 -12.91 -8.20
C ASP A 97 1.38 -11.66 -7.36
N ARG A 98 2.39 -10.88 -7.75
CA ARG A 98 2.74 -9.60 -7.12
C ARG A 98 1.64 -8.55 -7.23
N VAL A 99 0.65 -8.72 -8.11
CA VAL A 99 -0.57 -7.90 -8.15
C VAL A 99 -1.33 -7.91 -6.82
N LEU A 100 -1.10 -8.91 -5.96
CA LEU A 100 -1.73 -9.06 -4.65
C LEU A 100 -1.12 -8.15 -3.58
N VAL A 101 0.11 -7.66 -3.77
CA VAL A 101 0.83 -6.86 -2.77
C VAL A 101 0.05 -5.65 -2.24
N PRO A 102 -0.62 -4.82 -3.08
CA PRO A 102 -1.51 -3.77 -2.59
C PRO A 102 -2.61 -4.28 -1.66
N ASN A 103 -3.25 -5.39 -2.02
CA ASN A 103 -4.37 -5.95 -1.25
C ASN A 103 -3.89 -6.54 0.08
N ILE A 104 -2.67 -7.08 0.12
CA ILE A 104 -2.00 -7.51 1.36
C ILE A 104 -1.79 -6.31 2.28
N PHE A 105 -1.34 -5.16 1.77
CA PHE A 105 -1.22 -3.95 2.59
C PHE A 105 -2.57 -3.44 3.08
N SER A 106 -3.60 -3.45 2.23
CA SER A 106 -4.96 -3.11 2.66
C SER A 106 -5.48 -4.04 3.76
N PHE A 107 -5.17 -5.34 3.67
CA PHE A 107 -5.49 -6.31 4.71
C PHE A 107 -4.79 -5.98 6.03
N LEU A 108 -3.47 -5.73 6.00
CA LEU A 108 -2.70 -5.36 7.19
C LEU A 108 -3.28 -4.10 7.85
N HIS A 109 -3.59 -3.08 7.04
CA HIS A 109 -4.23 -1.85 7.51
C HIS A 109 -5.57 -2.12 8.19
N MET A 110 -6.42 -2.98 7.62
CA MET A 110 -7.72 -3.32 8.21
C MET A 110 -7.63 -4.13 9.50
N VAL A 111 -6.55 -4.91 9.69
CA VAL A 111 -6.34 -5.70 10.92
C VAL A 111 -5.70 -4.85 12.02
N LEU A 112 -4.77 -3.96 11.65
CA LEU A 112 -3.95 -3.22 12.61
C LEU A 112 -4.49 -1.82 12.92
N GLY A 113 -5.19 -1.19 11.98
CA GLY A 113 -5.63 0.20 12.09
C GLY A 113 -4.44 1.13 12.35
N ASP A 114 -4.57 1.98 13.36
CA ASP A 114 -3.56 2.99 13.71
C ASP A 114 -2.23 2.38 14.20
N GLU A 115 -2.24 1.13 14.66
CA GLU A 115 -1.02 0.47 15.11
C GLU A 115 -0.05 0.13 13.97
N GLU A 116 -0.53 0.08 12.72
CA GLU A 116 0.33 -0.10 11.55
C GLU A 116 1.40 1.01 11.47
N ALA A 117 1.00 2.26 11.72
CA ALA A 117 1.92 3.39 11.69
C ALA A 117 2.99 3.28 12.79
N VAL A 118 2.59 2.83 13.99
CA VAL A 118 3.49 2.61 15.13
C VAL A 118 4.49 1.49 14.81
N ALA A 119 4.03 0.37 14.25
CA ALA A 119 4.91 -0.72 13.82
C ALA A 119 5.89 -0.27 12.72
N ALA A 120 5.41 0.51 11.75
CA ALA A 120 6.24 1.07 10.69
C ALA A 120 7.33 2.00 11.21
N GLU A 121 7.00 2.89 12.15
CA GLU A 121 7.97 3.79 12.79
C GLU A 121 9.05 3.01 13.56
N ARG A 122 8.65 1.98 14.32
CA ARG A 122 9.58 1.11 15.04
C ARG A 122 10.52 0.37 14.09
N CYS A 123 10.00 -0.23 13.01
CA CYS A 123 10.84 -0.85 11.98
C CYS A 123 11.81 0.15 11.34
N GLY A 124 11.37 1.39 11.09
CA GLY A 124 12.23 2.47 10.58
C GLY A 124 13.38 2.83 11.54
N THR A 125 13.11 2.80 12.84
CA THR A 125 14.10 3.06 13.90
C THR A 125 15.16 1.96 13.94
N ILE A 126 14.74 0.69 13.91
CA ILE A 126 15.63 -0.47 13.86
C ILE A 126 16.55 -0.40 12.63
N ILE A 127 15.98 -0.13 11.44
CA ILE A 127 16.78 0.01 10.21
C ILE A 127 17.82 1.13 10.33
N THR A 128 17.45 2.26 10.94
CA THR A 128 18.37 3.39 11.13
C THR A 128 19.52 3.01 12.06
N GLN A 129 19.21 2.29 13.15
CA GLN A 129 20.22 1.78 14.09
C GLN A 129 21.15 0.76 13.43
N LEU A 130 20.59 -0.26 12.78
CA LEU A 130 21.38 -1.29 12.09
C LEU A 130 22.28 -0.71 10.99
N LYS A 131 21.79 0.28 10.23
CA LYS A 131 22.63 0.99 9.24
C LYS A 131 23.73 1.83 9.90
N GLY A 132 23.45 2.43 11.06
CA GLY A 132 24.45 3.17 11.83
C GLY A 132 25.55 2.27 12.40
N GLU A 133 25.19 1.06 12.83
CA GLU A 133 26.12 0.09 13.44
C GLU A 133 26.92 -0.70 12.40
N LEU A 134 26.25 -1.18 11.34
CA LEU A 134 26.85 -2.07 10.33
C LEU A 134 27.41 -1.32 9.13
N GLY A 135 26.98 -0.08 8.88
CA GLY A 135 27.40 0.71 7.72
C GLY A 135 27.16 -0.03 6.41
N ASP A 136 28.22 -0.18 5.61
CA ASP A 136 28.18 -0.86 4.31
C ASP A 136 27.95 -2.38 4.40
N HIS A 137 28.08 -2.97 5.60
CA HIS A 137 27.80 -4.39 5.82
C HIS A 137 26.33 -4.68 6.12
N PHE A 138 25.48 -3.65 6.16
CA PHE A 138 24.04 -3.84 6.36
C PHE A 138 23.43 -4.71 5.24
N SER A 139 22.74 -5.76 5.64
CA SER A 139 21.85 -6.56 4.80
C SER A 139 20.44 -6.62 5.40
N TRP A 140 19.45 -6.94 4.57
CA TRP A 140 18.08 -7.11 5.06
C TRP A 140 17.94 -8.32 6.00
N ASP A 141 18.80 -9.32 5.85
CA ASP A 141 18.84 -10.47 6.76
C ASP A 141 19.18 -10.03 8.19
N ASN A 142 20.07 -9.04 8.36
CA ASN A 142 20.34 -8.47 9.68
C ASN A 142 19.09 -7.85 10.32
N PHE A 143 18.20 -7.28 9.52
CA PHE A 143 16.93 -6.74 9.99
C PHE A 143 15.90 -7.84 10.28
N TYR A 144 15.83 -8.88 9.46
CA TYR A 144 14.91 -10.00 9.69
C TYR A 144 15.31 -10.85 10.89
N ASP A 145 16.61 -10.91 11.21
CA ASP A 145 17.15 -11.60 12.38
C ASP A 145 17.14 -10.74 13.66
N ASP A 146 16.83 -9.44 13.56
CA ASP A 146 16.77 -8.54 14.69
C ASP A 146 15.64 -8.96 15.67
N PRO A 147 15.93 -9.13 16.98
CA PRO A 147 14.93 -9.56 17.95
C PRO A 147 13.72 -8.61 18.06
N GLU A 148 13.92 -7.30 17.92
CA GLU A 148 12.82 -6.35 18.00
C GLU A 148 11.95 -6.40 16.74
N ALA A 149 12.56 -6.56 15.56
CA ALA A 149 11.83 -6.77 14.31
C ALA A 149 10.97 -8.05 14.37
N LYS A 150 11.52 -9.16 14.89
CA LYS A 150 10.76 -10.40 15.11
C LYS A 150 9.57 -10.18 16.05
N LEU A 151 9.76 -9.49 17.17
CA LEU A 151 8.67 -9.17 18.10
C LEU A 151 7.55 -8.38 17.43
N ILE A 152 7.89 -7.38 16.59
CA ILE A 152 6.89 -6.62 15.83
C ILE A 152 6.10 -7.55 14.90
N GLN A 153 6.78 -8.44 14.17
CA GLN A 153 6.12 -9.41 13.31
C GLN A 153 5.18 -10.32 14.11
N TRP A 154 5.62 -10.85 15.26
CA TRP A 154 4.84 -11.75 16.09
C TRP A 154 3.56 -11.09 16.64
N HIS A 155 3.64 -9.82 17.09
CA HIS A 155 2.46 -9.06 17.51
C HIS A 155 1.41 -8.95 16.40
N VAL A 156 1.86 -8.70 15.17
CA VAL A 156 0.98 -8.63 14.00
C VAL A 156 0.37 -9.99 13.70
N LEU A 157 1.15 -11.07 13.71
CA LEU A 157 0.66 -12.43 13.44
C LEU A 157 -0.37 -12.90 14.48
N VAL A 158 -0.15 -12.59 15.76
CA VAL A 158 -1.12 -12.87 16.84
C VAL A 158 -2.42 -12.12 16.57
N LYS A 159 -2.38 -10.83 16.21
CA LYS A 159 -3.57 -10.04 15.86
C LYS A 159 -4.29 -10.57 14.63
N ILE A 160 -3.55 -10.93 13.59
CA ILE A 160 -4.10 -11.57 12.39
C ILE A 160 -4.86 -12.83 12.79
N SER A 161 -4.25 -13.75 13.55
CA SER A 161 -4.90 -14.99 13.96
C SER A 161 -6.20 -14.73 14.76
N ALA A 162 -6.17 -13.76 15.68
CA ALA A 162 -7.32 -13.37 16.49
C ALA A 162 -8.45 -12.75 15.66
N SER A 163 -8.14 -12.21 14.48
CA SER A 163 -9.12 -11.67 13.55
C SER A 163 -9.95 -12.76 12.85
N PHE A 164 -9.49 -14.02 12.85
CA PHE A 164 -10.13 -15.18 12.20
C PHE A 164 -10.96 -16.07 13.16
N LYS A 165 -11.47 -15.53 14.27
CA LYS A 165 -12.37 -16.28 15.19
C LYS A 165 -13.57 -16.94 14.49
N ARG A 166 -14.12 -16.30 13.45
CA ARG A 166 -15.14 -16.86 12.55
C ARG A 166 -14.44 -17.28 11.25
N TYR A 167 -13.72 -18.39 11.31
CA TYR A 167 -12.75 -18.78 10.29
C TYR A 167 -13.33 -18.78 8.87
N ASP A 168 -14.41 -19.53 8.61
CA ASP A 168 -14.99 -19.64 7.26
C ASP A 168 -15.41 -18.28 6.69
N LEU A 169 -16.13 -17.48 7.48
CA LEU A 169 -16.57 -16.16 7.05
C LEU A 169 -15.38 -15.22 6.77
N ARG A 170 -14.32 -15.31 7.58
CA ARG A 170 -13.14 -14.46 7.43
C ARG A 170 -12.23 -14.93 6.30
N LYS A 171 -12.17 -16.24 6.04
CA LYS A 171 -11.54 -16.82 4.84
C LYS A 171 -12.22 -16.28 3.58
N ASP A 172 -13.54 -16.39 3.49
CA ASP A 172 -14.30 -15.92 2.32
C ASP A 172 -14.14 -14.41 2.11
N TRP A 173 -14.14 -13.63 3.20
CA TRP A 173 -13.89 -12.20 3.15
C TRP A 173 -12.48 -11.88 2.66
N PHE A 174 -11.46 -12.57 3.18
CA PHE A 174 -10.07 -12.35 2.79
C PHE A 174 -9.85 -12.69 1.30
N ILE A 175 -10.39 -13.80 0.83
CA ILE A 175 -10.33 -14.20 -0.58
C ILE A 175 -10.92 -13.10 -1.47
N LYS A 176 -12.11 -12.59 -1.14
CA LYS A 176 -12.75 -11.49 -1.88
C LYS A 176 -11.92 -10.21 -1.84
N LEU A 177 -11.30 -9.90 -0.70
CA LEU A 177 -10.40 -8.76 -0.57
C LEU A 177 -9.18 -8.91 -1.48
N MET A 178 -8.59 -10.09 -1.56
CA MET A 178 -7.43 -10.33 -2.43
C MET A 178 -7.79 -10.24 -3.92
N GLN A 179 -9.02 -10.58 -4.28
CA GLN A 179 -9.55 -10.42 -5.63
C GLN A 179 -9.97 -8.97 -5.97
N TYR A 180 -10.04 -8.08 -4.97
CA TYR A 180 -10.52 -6.72 -5.16
C TYR A 180 -9.53 -5.92 -6.01
N ARG A 181 -10.07 -5.17 -6.98
CA ARG A 181 -9.34 -4.13 -7.69
C ARG A 181 -9.86 -2.77 -7.26
N PRO A 182 -9.01 -1.90 -6.71
CA PRO A 182 -9.43 -0.54 -6.39
C PRO A 182 -9.85 0.18 -7.66
N THR A 183 -11.15 0.40 -7.82
CA THR A 183 -11.69 1.21 -8.91
C THR A 183 -11.50 2.70 -8.66
N THR A 184 -11.06 3.09 -7.46
CA THR A 184 -10.95 4.48 -7.04
C THR A 184 -9.68 4.69 -6.22
N VAL A 185 -8.93 5.74 -6.55
CA VAL A 185 -7.66 6.10 -5.90
C VAL A 185 -7.78 7.52 -5.35
N SER A 186 -7.33 7.71 -4.10
CA SER A 186 -7.30 9.03 -3.48
C SER A 186 -6.06 9.80 -3.96
N VAL A 187 -6.31 10.95 -4.58
CA VAL A 187 -5.30 11.88 -5.11
C VAL A 187 -4.99 12.99 -4.09
N ALA A 188 -5.96 13.32 -3.22
CA ALA A 188 -5.82 14.25 -2.11
C ALA A 188 -6.89 13.94 -1.06
N SER A 189 -6.82 14.56 0.14
CA SER A 189 -7.76 14.33 1.24
C SER A 189 -9.25 14.42 0.83
N ASN A 190 -9.57 15.15 -0.24
CA ASN A 190 -10.93 15.31 -0.78
C ASN A 190 -11.06 15.00 -2.29
N ALA A 191 -10.05 14.38 -2.92
CA ALA A 191 -10.07 14.11 -4.36
C ALA A 191 -9.90 12.62 -4.61
N PHE A 192 -10.94 11.99 -5.16
CA PHE A 192 -10.95 10.59 -5.53
C PHE A 192 -11.10 10.49 -7.03
N VAL A 193 -10.31 9.64 -7.68
CA VAL A 193 -10.49 9.41 -9.11
C VAL A 193 -10.70 7.95 -9.41
N THR A 194 -11.71 7.68 -10.24
CA THR A 194 -12.03 6.36 -10.72
C THR A 194 -11.03 5.92 -11.78
N LYS A 195 -10.32 4.82 -11.53
CA LYS A 195 -9.46 4.17 -12.51
C LYS A 195 -10.36 3.35 -13.43
N GLU A 196 -10.50 3.77 -14.68
CA GLU A 196 -11.19 2.96 -15.70
C GLU A 196 -10.43 1.63 -15.84
N HIS A 197 -11.12 0.53 -15.59
CA HIS A 197 -10.55 -0.81 -15.76
C HIS A 197 -10.85 -1.28 -17.17
N ASN A 198 -9.83 -1.83 -17.82
CA ASN A 198 -10.03 -2.49 -19.08
C ASN A 198 -10.88 -3.76 -18.85
N PRO A 199 -12.07 -3.89 -19.46
CA PRO A 199 -12.91 -5.07 -19.29
C PRO A 199 -12.27 -6.38 -19.79
N TYR A 200 -11.13 -6.29 -20.50
CA TYR A 200 -10.35 -7.43 -20.96
C TYR A 200 -9.22 -7.85 -20.01
N ASP A 201 -9.02 -7.18 -18.88
CA ASP A 201 -8.00 -7.59 -17.92
C ASP A 201 -8.44 -8.84 -17.16
N ASP A 202 -7.66 -9.93 -17.27
CA ASP A 202 -7.91 -11.20 -16.57
C ASP A 202 -8.17 -10.99 -15.08
N PRO A 203 -9.13 -11.68 -14.45
CA PRO A 203 -9.42 -11.51 -13.02
C PRO A 203 -8.21 -11.89 -12.16
N ILE A 204 -8.02 -11.21 -11.03
CA ILE A 204 -7.00 -11.61 -10.05
C ILE A 204 -7.35 -13.01 -9.55
N GLN A 205 -6.48 -13.97 -9.82
CA GLN A 205 -6.66 -15.34 -9.35
C GLN A 205 -6.17 -15.45 -7.91
N PHE A 206 -7.12 -15.57 -6.99
CA PHE A 206 -6.85 -15.85 -5.59
C PHE A 206 -8.02 -16.65 -5.01
N GLY A 207 -7.84 -17.95 -4.80
CA GLY A 207 -8.85 -18.86 -4.28
C GLY A 207 -8.41 -19.50 -2.96
N GLU A 208 -8.98 -20.67 -2.66
CA GLU A 208 -8.65 -21.40 -1.42
C GLU A 208 -7.18 -21.85 -1.38
N ARG A 209 -6.63 -22.30 -2.51
CA ARG A 209 -5.25 -22.75 -2.59
C ARG A 209 -4.27 -21.61 -2.28
N GLU A 210 -4.47 -20.44 -2.89
CA GLU A 210 -3.64 -19.26 -2.66
C GLU A 210 -3.79 -18.76 -1.22
N PHE A 211 -5.00 -18.83 -0.66
CA PHE A 211 -5.25 -18.56 0.76
C PHE A 211 -4.43 -19.49 1.66
N CYS A 212 -4.46 -20.80 1.43
CA CYS A 212 -3.71 -21.75 2.24
C CYS A 212 -2.20 -21.48 2.12
N LEU A 213 -1.67 -21.35 0.89
CA LEU A 213 -0.27 -21.03 0.62
C LEU A 213 0.17 -19.76 1.36
N PHE A 214 -0.61 -18.68 1.23
CA PHE A 214 -0.33 -17.40 1.85
C PHE A 214 -0.22 -17.53 3.37
N PHE A 215 -1.23 -18.12 4.03
CA PHE A 215 -1.24 -18.19 5.49
C PHE A 215 -0.27 -19.22 6.05
N HIS A 216 -0.01 -20.33 5.35
CA HIS A 216 1.04 -21.26 5.75
C HIS A 216 2.41 -20.57 5.74
N ALA A 217 2.76 -19.88 4.65
CA ALA A 217 4.03 -19.17 4.56
C ALA A 217 4.12 -18.02 5.58
N LEU A 218 3.03 -17.26 5.78
CA LEU A 218 3.01 -16.14 6.72
C LEU A 218 3.21 -16.57 8.18
N PHE A 219 2.69 -17.74 8.57
CA PHE A 219 2.77 -18.26 9.94
C PHE A 219 3.89 -19.29 10.16
N ASP A 220 4.60 -19.72 9.10
CA ASP A 220 5.75 -20.62 9.20
C ASP A 220 6.78 -20.17 10.25
N PRO A 221 7.15 -18.87 10.34
CA PRO A 221 8.13 -18.41 11.33
C PRO A 221 7.71 -18.67 12.78
N LEU A 222 6.40 -18.71 13.10
CA LEU A 222 5.90 -18.99 14.44
C LEU A 222 5.75 -20.48 14.74
N GLN A 223 5.77 -21.34 13.72
CA GLN A 223 5.68 -22.79 13.87
C GLN A 223 7.05 -23.44 14.08
N SER A 224 8.12 -22.79 13.62
CA SER A 224 9.50 -23.30 13.69
C SER A 224 10.45 -22.36 14.45
N LEU A 225 10.02 -21.82 15.59
CA LEU A 225 10.89 -21.00 16.43
C LEU A 225 12.03 -21.84 17.01
N ASP A 226 13.23 -21.25 17.10
CA ASP A 226 14.30 -21.83 17.88
C ASP A 226 14.06 -21.61 19.39
N ARG A 227 14.81 -22.30 20.25
CA ARG A 227 14.65 -22.19 21.72
C ARG A 227 14.81 -20.77 22.25
N LYS A 228 15.63 -19.94 21.60
CA LYS A 228 15.89 -18.55 22.02
C LYS A 228 14.67 -17.69 21.70
N ASP A 229 14.13 -17.85 20.50
CA ASP A 229 12.96 -17.13 20.02
C ASP A 229 11.69 -17.60 20.74
N GLU A 230 11.55 -18.90 21.06
CA GLU A 230 10.47 -19.41 21.93
C GLU A 230 10.49 -18.74 23.31
N ALA A 231 11.66 -18.61 23.93
CA ALA A 231 11.80 -17.95 25.23
C ALA A 231 11.48 -16.45 25.15
N ALA A 232 11.89 -15.78 24.06
CA ALA A 232 11.56 -14.38 23.81
C ALA A 232 10.05 -14.19 23.61
N PHE A 233 9.42 -15.07 22.83
CA PHE A 233 7.98 -15.07 22.61
C PHE A 233 7.21 -15.29 23.92
N GLN A 234 7.57 -16.30 24.70
CA GLN A 234 6.95 -16.58 26.00
C GLN A 234 7.11 -15.41 26.97
N LYS A 235 8.25 -14.72 26.95
CA LYS A 235 8.49 -13.53 27.77
C LYS A 235 7.58 -12.36 27.37
N GLU A 236 7.36 -12.17 26.08
CA GLU A 236 6.55 -11.07 25.55
C GLU A 236 5.05 -11.31 25.74
N PHE A 237 4.56 -12.50 25.41
CA PHE A 237 3.13 -12.80 25.36
C PHE A 237 2.61 -13.58 26.57
N GLY A 238 3.50 -14.10 27.42
CA GLY A 238 3.12 -14.91 28.59
C GLY A 238 2.59 -16.31 28.27
N ALA A 239 2.62 -16.72 27.00
CA ALA A 239 2.18 -18.04 26.53
C ALA A 239 3.00 -18.48 25.30
N ASP A 240 2.96 -19.77 25.01
CA ASP A 240 3.59 -20.32 23.82
C ASP A 240 2.77 -19.94 22.55
N PRO A 241 3.40 -19.94 21.35
CA PRO A 241 2.70 -19.60 20.12
C PRO A 241 1.46 -20.47 19.88
N HIS A 242 1.56 -21.78 20.12
CA HIS A 242 0.46 -22.73 19.88
C HIS A 242 -0.77 -22.41 20.75
N HIS A 243 -0.58 -21.87 21.94
CA HIS A 243 -1.68 -21.44 22.80
C HIS A 243 -2.42 -20.22 22.22
N LEU A 244 -1.70 -19.25 21.65
CA LEU A 244 -2.28 -18.00 21.16
C LEU A 244 -2.86 -18.10 19.75
N ILE A 245 -2.18 -18.85 18.86
CA ILE A 245 -2.55 -18.95 17.45
C ILE A 245 -3.07 -20.34 17.04
N GLY A 246 -3.05 -21.32 17.96
CA GLY A 246 -3.36 -22.72 17.64
C GLY A 246 -4.74 -22.95 17.05
N GLY A 247 -5.76 -22.22 17.51
CA GLY A 247 -7.10 -22.30 16.92
C GLY A 247 -7.13 -21.92 15.44
N PHE A 248 -6.31 -20.93 15.04
CA PHE A 248 -6.14 -20.58 13.64
C PHE A 248 -5.33 -21.64 12.89
N LEU A 249 -4.23 -22.12 13.48
CA LEU A 249 -3.38 -23.15 12.87
C LEU A 249 -4.12 -24.48 12.63
N VAL A 250 -5.02 -24.89 13.52
CA VAL A 250 -5.84 -26.11 13.33
C VAL A 250 -6.74 -25.96 12.11
N ASN A 251 -7.38 -24.80 11.93
CA ASN A 251 -8.19 -24.54 10.74
C ASN A 251 -7.33 -24.41 9.48
N LEU A 252 -6.12 -23.87 9.60
CA LEU A 252 -5.18 -23.79 8.49
C LEU A 252 -4.65 -25.17 8.09
N ALA A 253 -4.46 -26.10 9.04
CA ALA A 253 -4.00 -27.46 8.75
C ALA A 253 -5.02 -28.32 7.99
N THR A 254 -6.32 -27.97 8.02
CA THR A 254 -7.34 -28.63 7.19
C THR A 254 -7.39 -28.09 5.75
N CYS A 255 -6.65 -27.02 5.49
CA CYS A 255 -6.50 -26.36 4.20
C CYS A 255 -5.48 -27.17 3.36
N ALA A 256 -5.90 -27.75 2.24
CA ALA A 256 -5.01 -28.52 1.37
C ALA A 256 -4.20 -27.58 0.44
N ILE A 257 -2.89 -27.80 0.36
CA ILE A 257 -1.96 -27.09 -0.54
C ILE A 257 -1.80 -27.80 -1.88
#